data_AF-A0A1E4RJP9-F1
#
_entry.id   AF-A0A1E4RJP9-F1
#
_cell.length_a   1.000
_cell.length_b   1.000
_cell.length_c   1.000
_cell.angle_alpha   90.00
_cell.angle_beta   90.00
_cell.angle_gamma   90.00
#
_symmetry.space_group_name_H-M   'P 1'
#
loop_
_entity.id
_entity.type
_entity.pdbx_description
1 polymer ?
#
loop_
_entity_poly.entity_id
_entity_poly.type
_entity_poly.pdbx_seq_one_letter_code
_entity_poly.pdbx_strand_id
1 'polypeptide(L)'
;MSFQTANLKIEEVPLNEIKRPIPPVLDYEKIDAMVSTLQGAPKASATCGLEEITLGELPPIDVFKIRESGQNFYFAFGGCHRFQAYDKLSEDGSKQIMVKARILPATRSTLKLYLGASVDQLFKEIDKEKAN
;
A
#
# COMPACT_ATOMS: atom_id res chain seq x y z
N MET A 1 -3.53 15.50 12.04
CA MET A 1 -4.60 14.48 11.91
C MET A 1 -3.98 13.14 12.26
N SER A 2 -4.36 12.54 13.39
CA SER A 2 -3.94 11.19 13.77
C SER A 2 -5.04 10.20 13.43
N PHE A 3 -4.72 9.13 12.70
CA PHE A 3 -5.64 8.04 12.43
C PHE A 3 -5.35 6.90 13.40
N GLN A 4 -6.38 6.41 14.11
CA GLN A 4 -6.24 5.23 14.94
C GLN A 4 -6.34 3.98 14.05
N THR A 5 -5.22 3.30 13.87
CA THR A 5 -5.10 2.16 12.95
C THR A 5 -5.01 0.81 13.67
N ALA A 6 -4.88 0.80 14.99
CA ALA A 6 -4.60 -0.42 15.77
C ALA A 6 -5.67 -1.53 15.63
N ASN A 7 -6.95 -1.19 15.50
CA ASN A 7 -8.06 -2.16 15.45
C ASN A 7 -8.65 -2.35 14.05
N LEU A 8 -7.97 -1.90 13.00
CA LEU A 8 -8.46 -2.05 11.63
C LEU A 8 -8.16 -3.44 11.10
N LYS A 9 -9.07 -3.93 10.24
CA LYS A 9 -8.94 -5.24 9.61
C LYS A 9 -7.73 -5.28 8.68
N ILE A 10 -6.95 -6.35 8.80
CA ILE A 10 -5.86 -6.67 7.90
C ILE A 10 -6.42 -7.63 6.84
N GLU A 11 -6.27 -7.28 5.57
CA GLU A 11 -6.65 -8.09 4.41
C GLU A 11 -5.45 -8.21 3.47
N GLU A 12 -5.41 -9.28 2.68
CA GLU A 12 -4.42 -9.46 1.63
C GLU A 12 -4.96 -8.85 0.33
N VAL A 13 -4.24 -7.87 -0.22
CA VAL A 13 -4.65 -7.14 -1.42
C VAL A 13 -3.59 -7.37 -2.51
N PRO A 14 -3.98 -7.71 -3.75
CA PRO A 14 -3.03 -7.85 -4.85
C PRO A 14 -2.30 -6.53 -5.10
N LEU A 15 -0.99 -6.59 -5.30
CA LEU A 15 -0.14 -5.42 -5.54
C LEU A 15 -0.66 -4.55 -6.71
N ASN A 16 -1.16 -5.19 -7.77
CA ASN A 16 -1.69 -4.53 -8.97
C ASN A 16 -2.97 -3.71 -8.73
N GLU A 17 -3.73 -4.00 -7.68
CA GLU A 17 -4.97 -3.28 -7.37
C GLU A 17 -4.70 -1.97 -6.59
N ILE A 18 -3.50 -1.83 -6.01
CA ILE A 18 -3.16 -0.71 -5.15
C ILE A 18 -2.59 0.45 -5.98
N LYS A 19 -3.33 1.55 -6.05
CA LYS A 19 -2.91 2.78 -6.71
C LYS A 19 -1.99 3.59 -5.80
N ARG A 20 -0.87 4.07 -6.36
CA ARG A 20 0.13 4.92 -5.70
C ARG A 20 0.21 6.27 -6.43
N PRO A 21 -0.65 7.25 -6.10
CA PRO A 21 -0.76 8.49 -6.89
C PRO A 21 0.40 9.46 -6.66
N ILE A 22 1.15 9.30 -5.56
CA ILE A 22 2.28 10.16 -5.21
C ILE A 22 3.58 9.39 -5.54
N PRO A 23 4.54 9.99 -6.24
CA PRO A 23 5.81 9.34 -6.53
C PRO A 23 6.53 8.97 -5.23
N PRO A 24 7.06 7.75 -5.10
CA PRO A 24 7.72 7.31 -3.89
C PRO A 24 9.10 7.98 -3.76
N VAL A 25 9.47 8.31 -2.52
CA VAL A 25 10.86 8.59 -2.15
C VAL A 25 11.45 7.29 -1.63
N LEU A 26 12.53 6.82 -2.27
CA LEU A 26 13.09 5.49 -2.06
C LEU A 26 14.54 5.55 -1.55
N ASP A 27 14.81 4.73 -0.56
CA ASP A 27 16.13 4.39 -0.03
C ASP A 27 16.41 2.91 -0.32
N TYR A 28 17.39 2.66 -1.19
CA TYR A 28 17.71 1.32 -1.69
C TYR A 28 18.22 0.39 -0.59
N GLU A 29 18.97 0.90 0.39
CA GLU A 29 19.50 0.07 1.48
C GLU A 29 18.37 -0.52 2.33
N LYS A 30 17.31 0.27 2.55
CA LYS A 30 16.11 -0.18 3.27
C LYS A 30 15.31 -1.20 2.47
N ILE A 31 15.20 -1.00 1.16
CA ILE A 31 14.50 -1.94 0.28
C ILE A 31 15.20 -3.29 0.31
N ASP A 32 16.53 -3.32 0.20
CA ASP A 32 17.29 -4.56 0.16
C ASP A 32 17.22 -5.30 1.50
N ALA A 33 17.20 -4.58 2.63
CA ALA A 33 16.93 -5.17 3.93
C ALA A 33 15.53 -5.80 4.00
N MET A 34 14.50 -5.12 3.47
CA MET A 34 13.12 -5.63 3.42
C MET A 34 12.97 -6.85 2.50
N VAL A 35 13.62 -6.86 1.34
CA VAL A 35 13.67 -8.03 0.45
C VAL A 35 14.34 -9.20 1.17
N SER A 36 15.45 -8.96 1.87
CA SER A 36 16.13 -10.00 2.67
C SER A 36 15.21 -10.56 3.77
N THR A 37 14.43 -9.72 4.44
CA THR A 37 13.45 -10.16 5.45
C THR A 37 12.32 -11.00 4.84
N LEU A 38 11.84 -10.65 3.64
CA LEU A 38 10.82 -11.42 2.91
C LEU A 38 11.36 -12.79 2.45
N GLN A 39 12.64 -12.87 2.09
CA GLN A 39 13.32 -14.10 1.68
C GLN A 39 13.70 -15.02 2.86
N GLY A 40 13.38 -14.63 4.11
CA GLY A 40 13.60 -15.45 5.30
C GLY A 40 14.97 -15.26 5.97
N ALA A 41 15.77 -14.28 5.53
CA ALA A 41 17.05 -13.91 6.14
C ALA A 41 16.99 -12.44 6.60
N PRO A 42 16.41 -12.15 7.78
CA PRO A 42 16.21 -10.78 8.22
C PRO A 42 17.56 -10.08 8.44
N LYS A 43 17.75 -8.95 7.74
CA LYS A 43 18.93 -8.09 7.90
C LYS A 43 18.54 -6.88 8.75
N ALA A 44 19.35 -6.56 9.76
CA ALA A 44 19.14 -5.36 10.56
C ALA A 44 19.17 -4.11 9.67
N SER A 45 18.19 -3.23 9.84
CA SER A 45 18.15 -1.91 9.20
C SER A 45 18.19 -0.83 10.29
N ALA A 46 18.67 0.36 9.96
CA ALA A 46 18.81 1.50 10.89
C ALA A 46 17.52 1.92 11.63
N THR A 47 16.37 1.36 11.25
CA THR A 47 15.05 1.71 11.80
C THR A 47 14.29 0.54 12.43
N CYS A 48 14.79 -0.70 12.37
CA CYS A 48 14.08 -1.88 12.89
C CYS A 48 15.04 -2.82 13.63
N GLY A 49 14.79 -3.04 14.92
CA GLY A 49 15.47 -4.05 15.72
C GLY A 49 15.04 -5.47 15.30
N LEU A 50 15.94 -6.45 15.45
CA LEU A 50 15.70 -7.85 15.05
C LEU A 50 14.55 -8.52 15.83
N GLU A 51 14.14 -7.96 16.96
CA GLU A 51 13.18 -8.55 17.90
C GLU A 51 11.71 -8.43 17.46
N GLU A 52 11.40 -7.53 16.52
CA GLU A 52 10.02 -7.28 16.04
C GLU A 52 9.73 -7.91 14.66
N ILE A 53 10.67 -8.69 14.11
CA ILE A 53 10.58 -9.20 12.74
C ILE A 53 10.08 -10.65 12.76
N THR A 54 8.84 -10.87 12.33
CA THR A 54 8.37 -12.21 11.96
C THR A 54 9.03 -12.63 10.65
N LEU A 55 9.76 -13.75 10.68
CA LEU A 55 10.49 -14.29 9.52
C LEU A 55 9.55 -14.43 8.30
N GLY A 56 9.92 -13.82 7.18
CA GLY A 56 9.16 -13.88 5.93
C GLY A 56 7.94 -12.95 5.85
N GLU A 57 7.70 -12.11 6.86
CA GLU A 57 6.54 -11.21 6.87
C GLU A 57 6.92 -9.77 7.23
N LEU A 58 6.50 -8.83 6.38
CA LEU A 58 6.62 -7.40 6.66
C LEU A 58 5.38 -6.89 7.40
N PRO A 59 5.53 -5.86 8.26
CA PRO A 59 4.39 -5.21 8.89
C PRO A 59 3.38 -4.69 7.84
N PRO A 60 2.07 -4.77 8.14
CA PRO A 60 1.03 -4.41 7.19
C PRO A 60 1.14 -2.94 6.78
N ILE A 61 0.83 -2.68 5.51
CA ILE A 61 0.77 -1.33 4.94
C ILE A 61 -0.62 -0.73 5.13
N ASP A 62 -0.69 0.58 5.34
CA ASP A 62 -1.95 1.29 5.46
C ASP A 62 -2.50 1.62 4.06
N VAL A 63 -3.66 1.04 3.71
CA VAL A 63 -4.30 1.19 2.41
C VAL A 63 -5.71 1.74 2.58
N PHE A 64 -5.99 2.85 1.91
CA PHE A 64 -7.31 3.44 1.83
C PHE A 64 -8.19 2.65 0.87
N LYS A 65 -9.34 2.17 1.35
CA LYS A 65 -10.37 1.50 0.55
C LYS A 65 -11.56 2.43 0.38
N ILE A 66 -11.89 2.69 -0.88
CA ILE A 66 -12.95 3.63 -1.26
C ILE A 66 -13.92 2.89 -2.16
N ARG A 67 -15.19 2.96 -1.81
CA ARG A 67 -16.25 2.28 -2.56
C ARG A 67 -17.05 3.31 -3.35
N GLU A 68 -16.97 3.23 -4.67
CA GLU A 68 -17.69 4.12 -5.58
C GLU A 68 -18.39 3.30 -6.66
N SER A 69 -19.67 3.58 -6.91
CA SER A 69 -20.47 2.89 -7.96
C SER A 69 -20.43 1.36 -7.89
N GLY A 70 -20.29 0.79 -6.69
CA GLY A 70 -20.17 -0.66 -6.49
C GLY A 70 -18.76 -1.24 -6.69
N GLN A 71 -17.78 -0.44 -7.15
CA GLN A 71 -16.38 -0.83 -7.29
C GLN A 71 -15.56 -0.40 -6.08
N ASN A 72 -14.52 -1.19 -5.75
CA ASN A 72 -13.57 -0.88 -4.68
C ASN A 72 -12.26 -0.35 -5.27
N PHE A 73 -11.78 0.76 -4.74
CA PHE A 73 -10.50 1.36 -5.10
C PHE A 73 -9.57 1.36 -3.91
N TYR A 74 -8.35 0.87 -4.12
CA TYR A 74 -7.32 0.82 -3.10
C TYR A 74 -6.25 1.87 -3.40
N PHE A 75 -5.94 2.70 -2.40
CA PHE A 75 -4.93 3.75 -2.51
C PHE A 75 -3.94 3.65 -1.36
N ALA A 76 -2.65 3.80 -1.66
CA ALA A 76 -1.62 3.85 -0.65
C ALA A 76 -0.78 5.13 -0.78
N PHE A 77 -0.48 5.74 0.36
CA PHE A 77 0.33 6.95 0.47
C PHE A 77 1.62 6.74 1.27
N GLY A 78 1.67 5.68 2.07
CA GLY A 78 2.83 5.31 2.88
C GLY A 78 3.41 3.96 2.48
N GLY A 79 4.49 3.55 3.14
CA GLY A 79 5.07 2.22 2.92
C GLY A 79 5.75 2.03 1.57
N CYS A 80 6.18 3.11 0.90
CA CYS A 80 6.84 3.07 -0.42
C CYS A 80 7.96 2.03 -0.53
N HIS A 81 8.85 1.95 0.46
CA HIS A 81 9.93 0.96 0.50
C HIS A 81 9.42 -0.49 0.55
N ARG A 82 8.34 -0.74 1.30
CA ARG A 82 7.72 -2.07 1.41
C ARG A 82 7.10 -2.48 0.08
N PHE A 83 6.38 -1.56 -0.57
CA PHE A 83 5.88 -1.80 -1.92
C PHE A 83 6.99 -2.10 -2.91
N GLN A 84 8.10 -1.36 -2.87
CA GLN A 84 9.22 -1.62 -3.78
C GLN A 84 9.90 -2.97 -3.49
N ALA A 85 9.93 -3.41 -2.23
CA ALA A 85 10.42 -4.74 -1.89
C ALA A 85 9.51 -5.85 -2.44
N TYR A 86 8.19 -5.67 -2.36
CA TYR A 86 7.22 -6.57 -3.00
C TYR A 86 7.31 -6.50 -4.54
N ASP A 87 7.48 -5.31 -5.13
CA ASP A 87 7.67 -5.13 -6.58
C ASP A 87 8.90 -5.96 -7.05
N LYS A 88 10.06 -5.80 -6.40
CA LYS A 88 11.28 -6.58 -6.71
C LYS A 88 11.06 -8.10 -6.59
N LEU A 89 10.39 -8.55 -5.52
CA LEU A 89 10.09 -9.98 -5.34
C LEU A 89 9.15 -10.53 -6.44
N SER A 90 8.26 -9.68 -6.98
CA SER A 90 7.35 -10.06 -8.07
C SER A 90 8.04 -10.19 -9.42
N GLU A 91 9.12 -9.44 -9.62
CA GLU A 91 9.99 -9.55 -10.81
C GLU A 91 10.79 -10.86 -10.78
N ASP A 92 11.24 -11.29 -9.60
CA ASP A 92 12.05 -12.50 -9.41
C ASP A 92 11.23 -13.81 -9.49
N GLY A 93 9.91 -13.75 -9.27
CA GLY A 93 9.02 -14.91 -9.32
C GLY A 93 7.68 -14.55 -9.93
N SER A 94 7.28 -15.24 -11.00
CA SER A 94 6.09 -14.98 -11.85
C SER A 94 4.71 -15.14 -11.16
N LYS A 95 4.59 -14.92 -9.85
CA LYS A 95 3.35 -15.04 -9.07
C LYS A 95 2.80 -13.66 -8.71
N GLN A 96 1.47 -13.56 -8.70
CA GLN A 96 0.78 -12.40 -8.12
C GLN A 96 1.14 -12.31 -6.64
N ILE A 97 1.82 -11.23 -6.27
CA ILE A 97 2.19 -10.97 -4.88
C ILE A 97 1.01 -10.31 -4.17
N MET A 98 0.58 -10.98 -3.11
CA MET A 98 -0.39 -10.46 -2.17
C MET A 98 0.32 -9.64 -1.12
N VAL A 99 -0.17 -8.42 -0.90
CA VAL A 99 0.40 -7.51 0.10
C VAL A 99 -0.52 -7.46 1.30
N LYS A 100 0.04 -7.64 2.50
CA LYS A 100 -0.70 -7.48 3.75
C LYS A 100 -1.03 -6.02 3.97
N ALA A 101 -2.31 -5.68 3.82
CA ALA A 101 -2.81 -4.33 3.90
C ALA A 101 -3.80 -4.18 5.06
N ARG A 102 -3.55 -3.20 5.90
CA ARG A 102 -4.53 -2.70 6.85
C ARG A 102 -5.48 -1.78 6.09
N ILE A 103 -6.75 -2.15 6.09
CA ILE A 103 -7.78 -1.46 5.32
C ILE A 103 -8.34 -0.27 6.10
N LEU A 104 -8.09 0.93 5.58
CA LEU A 104 -8.68 2.17 6.06
C LEU A 104 -9.91 2.50 5.22
N PRO A 105 -11.13 2.40 5.78
CA PRO A 105 -12.32 2.84 5.05
C PRO A 105 -12.24 4.34 4.83
N ALA A 106 -12.37 4.77 3.59
CA ALA A 106 -12.33 6.18 3.23
C ALA A 106 -13.33 6.55 2.15
N THR A 107 -13.52 7.85 2.02
CA THR A 107 -14.40 8.48 1.05
C THR A 107 -13.59 9.35 0.09
N ARG A 108 -14.23 9.80 -0.99
CA ARG A 108 -13.65 10.79 -1.92
C ARG A 108 -13.18 12.06 -1.21
N SER A 109 -13.88 12.51 -0.15
CA SER A 109 -13.48 13.68 0.64
C SER A 109 -12.17 13.45 1.39
N THR A 110 -11.96 12.26 1.96
CA THR A 110 -10.67 11.90 2.58
C THR A 110 -9.55 11.92 1.56
N LEU A 111 -9.76 11.36 0.37
CA LEU A 111 -8.78 11.43 -0.72
C LEU A 111 -8.45 12.86 -1.14
N LYS A 112 -9.45 13.74 -1.15
CA LYS A 112 -9.31 15.15 -1.55
C LYS A 112 -8.37 15.91 -0.62
N LEU A 113 -8.23 15.50 0.63
CA LEU A 113 -7.25 16.05 1.56
C LEU A 113 -5.80 15.73 1.15
N TYR A 114 -5.56 14.58 0.51
CA TYR A 114 -4.22 14.16 0.08
C TYR A 114 -3.88 14.60 -1.34
N LEU A 115 -4.85 14.54 -2.25
CA LEU A 115 -4.64 14.76 -3.69
C LEU A 115 -5.26 16.05 -4.23
N GLY A 116 -6.02 16.79 -3.42
CA GLY A 116 -6.68 18.02 -3.84
C GLY A 116 -7.63 17.81 -5.02
N ALA A 117 -7.56 18.71 -6.01
CA ALA A 117 -8.40 18.66 -7.21
C ALA A 117 -8.12 17.44 -8.11
N SER A 118 -6.97 16.77 -7.96
CA SER A 118 -6.61 15.60 -8.78
C SER A 118 -7.52 14.40 -8.53
N VAL A 119 -8.22 14.37 -7.40
CA VAL A 119 -9.24 13.34 -7.11
C VAL A 119 -10.35 13.36 -8.16
N ASP A 120 -10.76 14.55 -8.60
CA ASP A 120 -11.86 14.69 -9.54
C ASP A 120 -11.48 14.15 -10.93
N GLN A 121 -10.19 14.15 -11.26
CA GLN A 121 -9.68 13.50 -12.47
C GLN A 121 -9.64 11.97 -12.35
N LEU A 122 -9.26 11.44 -11.19
CA LEU A 122 -9.18 9.98 -10.94
C LEU A 122 -10.54 9.29 -11.04
N PHE A 123 -11.61 9.97 -10.64
CA PHE A 123 -12.97 9.43 -10.66
C PHE A 123 -13.80 9.91 -11.85
N LYS A 124 -13.21 10.65 -12.79
CA LYS A 124 -13.93 11.25 -13.93
C LYS A 124 -14.65 10.23 -14.79
N GLU A 125 -14.04 9.09 -15.06
CA GLU A 125 -14.67 8.03 -15.87
C GLU A 125 -15.86 7.38 -15.15
N ILE A 126 -15.76 7.22 -13.82
CA ILE A 126 -16.85 6.68 -13.00
C ILE A 126 -18.01 7.68 -12.91
N ASP A 127 -17.70 8.97 -12.80
CA ASP A 127 -18.69 10.03 -12.78
C ASP A 127 -19.44 10.11 -14.12
N LYS A 128 -18.76 9.83 -15.26
CA LYS A 128 -19.41 9.70 -16.58
C LYS A 128 -20.32 8.49 -16.67
N GLU A 129 -19.89 7.32 -16.19
CA GLU A 129 -20.71 6.10 -16.19
C GLU A 129 -21.98 6.24 -15.36
N LYS A 130 -21.95 7.02 -14.27
CA LYS A 130 -23.12 7.33 -13.44
C LYS A 130 -24.12 8.30 -14.10
N ALA A 131 -23.66 9.11 -15.06
CA ALA A 131 -24.47 10.15 -15.69
C ALA A 131 -25.24 9.65 -16.93
N ASN A 132 -24.92 8.45 -17.41
CA ASN A 132 -25.67 7.73 -18.46
C ASN A 132 -26.66 6.74 -17.82
#